data_AF-A0A150H4J4-F1
#
_entry.id   AF-A0A150H4J4-F1
#
_cell.length_a   1.000
_cell.length_b   1.000
_cell.length_c   1.000
_cell.angle_alpha   90.00
_cell.angle_beta   90.00
_cell.angle_gamma   90.00
#
_symmetry.space_group_name_H-M   'P 1'
#
loop_
_entity.id
_entity.type
_entity.pdbx_description
1 polymer ?
#
loop_
_entity_poly.entity_id
_entity_poly.type
_entity_poly.pdbx_seq_one_letter_code
_entity_poly.pdbx_strand_id
1 'polypeptide(L)'
;MSARTKYVLRPLVPSHKSFRNAPLTSNALGNRLHDHLVVAGLYEGDACHSFRRGSLQAAHARGATREELKAKAQIATESVLDLYLDRTAHLTGRNTRRRA
;
A
#
# COMPACT_ATOMS: atom_id res chain seq x y z
N MET A 1 -15.20 -18.89 3.28
CA MET A 1 -14.68 -17.70 4.01
C MET A 1 -13.30 -18.05 4.54
N SER A 2 -12.24 -17.38 4.07
CA SER A 2 -10.87 -17.67 4.52
C SER A 2 -10.67 -17.18 5.95
N ALA A 3 -10.09 -18.00 6.83
CA ALA A 3 -9.78 -17.61 8.19
C ALA A 3 -8.76 -16.46 8.19
N ARG A 4 -9.20 -15.27 8.62
CA ARG A 4 -8.37 -14.05 8.65
C ARG A 4 -7.14 -14.28 9.52
N THR A 5 -5.97 -14.15 8.90
CA THR A 5 -4.70 -14.21 9.64
C THR A 5 -4.55 -12.97 10.50
N LYS A 6 -4.29 -13.15 11.80
CA LYS A 6 -3.84 -12.07 12.69
C LYS A 6 -2.49 -11.46 12.24
N TYR A 7 -1.75 -12.20 11.41
CA TYR A 7 -0.41 -11.84 10.96
C TYR A 7 -0.43 -11.45 9.47
N VAL A 8 -0.51 -10.15 9.20
CA VAL A 8 -0.54 -9.59 7.84
C VAL A 8 0.78 -9.86 7.10
N LEU A 9 1.91 -9.65 7.79
CA LEU A 9 3.25 -9.63 7.21
C LEU A 9 4.00 -10.97 7.24
N ARG A 10 3.42 -12.03 7.82
CA ARG A 10 4.09 -13.32 7.93
C ARG A 10 3.37 -14.40 7.13
N PRO A 11 4.06 -15.13 6.22
CA PRO A 11 3.45 -16.26 5.55
C PRO A 11 3.17 -17.36 6.55
N LEU A 12 1.98 -17.96 6.46
CA LEU A 12 1.55 -19.05 7.32
C LEU A 12 1.57 -20.34 6.51
N VAL A 13 1.81 -21.47 7.19
CA VAL A 13 1.48 -22.77 6.61
C VAL A 13 -0.05 -22.88 6.44
N PRO A 14 -0.58 -23.72 5.54
CA PRO A 14 -2.02 -23.86 5.31
C PRO A 14 -2.85 -24.16 6.57
N SER A 15 -2.25 -24.83 7.57
CA SER A 15 -2.91 -25.11 8.85
C SER A 15 -3.04 -23.90 9.78
N HIS A 16 -2.42 -22.77 9.44
CA HIS A 16 -2.36 -21.53 10.24
C HIS A 16 -1.74 -21.68 11.64
N LYS A 17 -1.12 -22.84 11.94
CA LYS A 17 -0.50 -23.14 13.25
C LYS A 17 0.94 -22.65 13.39
N SER A 18 1.62 -22.34 12.29
CA SER A 18 3.02 -21.90 12.28
C SER A 18 3.34 -20.98 11.11
N PHE A 19 4.52 -20.35 11.16
CA PHE A 19 5.05 -19.53 10.08
C PHE A 19 5.78 -20.39 9.05
N ARG A 20 5.56 -20.07 7.77
CA ARG A 20 6.35 -20.66 6.69
C ARG A 20 7.67 -19.93 6.59
N ASN A 21 8.78 -20.65 6.53
CA ASN A 21 10.10 -20.08 6.22
C ASN A 21 10.21 -19.81 4.71
N ALA A 22 9.52 -18.77 4.24
CA ALA A 22 9.53 -18.33 2.86
C ALA A 22 9.25 -16.81 2.81
N PRO A 23 9.67 -16.09 1.74
CA PRO A 23 9.27 -14.72 1.53
C PRO A 23 7.74 -14.58 1.35
N LEU A 24 7.16 -13.50 1.87
CA LEU A 24 5.77 -13.14 1.57
C LEU A 24 5.71 -12.52 0.17
N THR A 25 4.81 -13.02 -0.69
CA THR A 25 4.63 -12.45 -2.02
C THR A 25 3.79 -11.16 -1.95
N SER A 26 4.04 -10.22 -2.85
CA SER A 26 3.26 -8.97 -2.92
C SER A 26 1.77 -9.21 -3.13
N ASN A 27 1.39 -10.23 -3.91
CA ASN A 27 -0.02 -10.61 -4.09
C ASN A 27 -0.63 -11.13 -2.79
N ALA A 28 0.08 -11.98 -2.04
CA ALA A 28 -0.41 -12.47 -0.75
C ALA A 28 -0.59 -11.33 0.26
N LEU A 29 0.33 -10.37 0.28
CA LEU A 29 0.20 -9.17 1.11
C LEU A 29 -0.99 -8.31 0.67
N GLY A 30 -1.14 -8.05 -0.63
CA GLY A 30 -2.24 -7.25 -1.19
C GLY A 30 -3.60 -7.84 -0.87
N ASN A 31 -3.79 -9.15 -1.07
CA ASN A 31 -5.04 -9.83 -0.77
C ASN A 31 -5.37 -9.78 0.73
N ARG A 32 -4.37 -9.99 1.60
CA ARG A 32 -4.58 -9.89 3.06
C ARG A 32 -4.95 -8.48 3.47
N LEU A 33 -4.25 -7.48 2.95
CA LEU A 33 -4.54 -6.08 3.22
C LEU A 33 -5.96 -5.73 2.80
N HIS A 34 -6.39 -6.16 1.61
CA HIS A 34 -7.75 -6.02 1.13
C HIS A 34 -8.77 -6.64 2.10
N ASP A 35 -8.59 -7.91 2.48
CA ASP A 35 -9.49 -8.60 3.41
C ASP A 35 -9.61 -7.88 4.75
N HIS A 36 -8.51 -7.34 5.27
CA HIS A 36 -8.48 -6.58 6.52
C HIS A 36 -9.19 -5.22 6.39
N LEU A 37 -8.99 -4.50 5.29
CA LEU A 37 -9.64 -3.21 5.05
C LEU A 37 -11.16 -3.36 4.83
N VAL A 38 -11.58 -4.37 4.07
CA VAL A 38 -13.01 -4.65 3.83
C VAL A 38 -13.73 -4.92 5.15
N VAL A 39 -13.11 -5.72 6.02
CA VAL A 39 -13.66 -6.05 7.34
C VAL A 39 -13.74 -4.85 8.27
N ALA A 40 -12.75 -3.98 8.21
CA ALA A 40 -12.73 -2.77 9.02
C ALA A 40 -13.72 -1.70 8.50
N GLY A 41 -14.35 -1.92 7.34
CA GLY A 41 -15.19 -0.91 6.68
C GLY A 41 -14.38 0.27 6.13
N LEU A 42 -13.09 0.06 5.84
CA LEU A 42 -12.13 1.10 5.43
C LEU A 42 -11.66 0.93 3.98
N TYR A 43 -12.24 0.01 3.20
CA TYR A 43 -11.78 -0.25 1.85
C TYR A 43 -12.37 0.73 0.84
N GLU A 44 -11.54 1.61 0.27
CA GLU A 44 -11.94 2.59 -0.76
C GLU A 44 -11.24 2.33 -2.11
N GLY A 45 -10.83 1.09 -2.38
CA GLY A 45 -10.00 0.75 -3.54
C GLY A 45 -8.50 0.80 -3.25
N ASP A 46 -8.12 0.79 -1.97
CA ASP A 46 -6.74 0.89 -1.52
C ASP A 46 -5.87 -0.32 -1.89
N ALA A 47 -4.58 -0.03 -2.09
CA ALA A 47 -3.52 -1.01 -2.25
C ALA A 47 -2.33 -0.66 -1.35
N CYS A 48 -1.32 -1.52 -1.26
CA CYS A 48 -0.12 -1.24 -0.47
C CYS A 48 0.53 0.12 -0.83
N HIS A 49 0.49 0.52 -2.09
CA HIS A 49 0.99 1.82 -2.54
C HIS A 49 0.16 3.02 -2.01
N SER A 50 -1.12 2.84 -1.68
CA SER A 50 -1.94 3.88 -1.03
C SER A 50 -1.36 4.28 0.31
N PHE A 51 -0.85 3.33 1.09
CA PHE A 51 -0.22 3.61 2.39
C PHE A 51 1.06 4.42 2.25
N ARG A 52 1.90 4.08 1.26
CA ARG A 52 3.10 4.87 0.95
C ARG A 52 2.72 6.30 0.57
N ARG A 53 1.70 6.47 -0.28
CA ARG A 53 1.16 7.79 -0.66
C ARG A 53 0.61 8.58 0.52
N GLY A 54 -0.28 7.99 1.30
CA GLY A 54 -0.87 8.63 2.47
C GLY A 54 0.20 9.04 3.50
N SER A 55 1.22 8.22 3.72
CA SER A 55 2.34 8.55 4.61
C SER A 55 3.10 9.81 4.17
N LEU A 56 3.37 9.95 2.86
CA LEU A 56 4.07 11.12 2.31
C LEU A 56 3.18 12.36 2.31
N GLN A 57 1.91 12.23 1.93
CA GLN A 57 0.95 13.32 1.98
C GLN A 57 0.72 13.83 3.41
N ALA A 58 0.68 12.93 4.39
CA ALA A 58 0.56 13.29 5.81
C ALA A 58 1.83 13.92 6.38
N ALA A 59 3.03 13.51 5.92
CA ALA A 59 4.28 14.16 6.29
C ALA A 59 4.38 15.56 5.67
N HIS A 60 4.04 15.70 4.40
CA HIS A 60 3.97 16.99 3.72
C HIS A 60 2.97 17.95 4.40
N ALA A 61 1.77 17.46 4.74
CA ALA A 61 0.78 18.25 5.47
C ALA A 61 1.24 18.71 6.87
N ARG A 62 2.24 18.03 7.45
CA ARG A 62 2.88 18.41 8.72
C ARG A 62 4.11 19.32 8.53
N GLY A 63 4.37 19.77 7.31
CA GLY A 63 5.45 20.70 6.99
C GLY A 63 6.79 20.05 6.64
N ALA A 64 6.85 18.73 6.39
CA ALA A 64 8.08 18.09 5.94
C ALA A 64 8.55 18.67 4.61
N THR A 65 9.86 18.91 4.50
CA THR A 65 10.46 19.44 3.27
C THR A 65 10.48 18.39 2.16
N ARG A 66 10.68 18.82 0.91
CA ARG A 66 10.75 17.89 -0.21
C ARG A 66 11.95 16.95 -0.08
N GLU A 67 13.07 17.44 0.43
CA GLU A 67 14.28 16.67 0.72
C GLU A 67 14.00 15.58 1.76
N GLU A 68 13.30 15.92 2.84
CA GLU A 68 12.91 14.96 3.89
C GLU A 68 11.95 13.90 3.34
N LEU A 69 11.00 14.29 2.50
CA LEU A 69 10.05 13.38 1.86
C LEU A 69 10.76 12.42 0.90
N LYS A 70 11.71 12.93 0.11
CA LYS A 70 12.55 12.12 -0.79
C LYS A 70 13.41 11.13 -0.02
N ALA A 71 14.06 11.57 1.05
CA ALA A 71 14.86 10.71 1.91
C ALA A 71 14.00 9.61 2.56
N LYS A 72 12.84 9.98 3.14
CA LYS A 72 11.88 9.05 3.75
C LYS A 72 11.36 8.02 2.74
N ALA A 73 11.03 8.46 1.53
CA ALA A 73 10.46 7.62 0.50
C ALA A 73 11.51 6.85 -0.31
N GLN A 74 12.79 7.17 -0.19
CA GLN A 74 13.83 6.73 -1.13
C GLN A 74 13.50 7.11 -2.59
N ILE A 75 13.06 8.36 -2.80
CA ILE A 75 12.73 8.91 -4.13
C ILE A 75 13.88 9.80 -4.60
N ALA A 76 14.40 9.51 -5.80
CA ALA A 76 15.50 10.28 -6.38
C ALA A 76 15.05 11.60 -7.03
N THR A 77 13.93 11.58 -7.76
CA THR A 77 13.51 12.70 -8.62
C THR A 77 12.29 13.44 -8.07
N GLU A 78 12.25 14.75 -8.33
CA GLU A 78 11.10 15.60 -7.95
C GLU A 78 9.81 15.13 -8.63
N SER A 79 9.88 14.76 -9.91
CA SER A 79 8.73 14.30 -10.68
C SER A 79 8.05 13.07 -10.08
N VAL A 80 8.83 12.17 -9.48
CA VAL A 80 8.26 10.99 -8.79
C VAL A 80 7.65 11.41 -7.46
N LEU A 81 8.24 12.37 -6.74
CA LEU A 81 7.64 12.91 -5.52
C LEU A 81 6.29 13.59 -5.83
N ASP A 82 6.19 14.35 -6.91
CA ASP A 82 4.96 15.03 -7.31
C ASP A 82 3.82 14.02 -7.55
N LEU A 83 4.13 12.88 -8.19
CA LEU A 83 3.16 11.80 -8.36
C LEU A 83 2.62 11.28 -7.02
N TYR A 84 3.41 11.28 -5.94
CA TYR A 84 2.98 10.85 -4.61
C TYR A 84 2.24 11.96 -3.84
N LEU A 85 2.55 13.22 -4.10
CA LEU A 85 1.88 14.36 -3.45
C LEU A 85 0.57 14.74 -4.14
N ASP A 86 0.36 14.32 -5.39
CA ASP A 86 -0.90 14.52 -6.11
C ASP A 86 -2.08 13.90 -5.37
N ARG A 87 -3.02 14.76 -4.96
CA ARG A 87 -4.26 14.40 -4.25
C ARG A 87 -5.42 14.07 -5.19
N THR A 88 -5.27 14.30 -6.48
CA THR A 88 -6.34 14.17 -7.48
C THR A 88 -6.11 13.02 -8.45
N ALA A 89 -4.88 12.49 -8.56
CA ALA A 89 -4.54 11.36 -9.44
C ALA A 89 -5.45 10.11 -9.29
N HIS A 90 -6.01 9.89 -8.10
CA HIS A 90 -6.93 8.77 -7.85
C HIS A 90 -8.35 9.04 -8.35
N LEU A 91 -8.75 10.31 -8.48
CA LEU A 91 -10.06 10.74 -8.98
C LEU A 91 -10.15 10.68 -10.50
N THR A 92 -9.04 10.91 -11.20
CA THR A 92 -9.00 10.91 -12.68
C THR A 92 -9.02 9.50 -13.29
N GLY A 93 -9.08 8.45 -12.46
CA GLY A 93 -9.06 7.06 -12.87
C GLY A 93 -7.70 6.63 -13.42
N ARG A 94 -7.29 5.39 -13.14
CA ARG A 94 -6.24 4.77 -13.97
C ARG A 94 -6.81 4.64 -15.37
N ASN A 95 -6.18 5.24 -16.36
CA ASN A 95 -6.47 4.99 -17.76
C ASN A 95 -6.42 3.46 -17.97
N THR A 96 -7.58 2.81 -18.08
CA THR A 96 -7.74 1.34 -18.19
C THR A 96 -7.28 0.80 -19.55
N ARG A 97 -6.49 1.58 -20.31
CA ARG A 97 -5.82 1.15 -21.54
C ARG A 97 -4.68 0.19 -21.22
N ARG A 98 -5.02 -1.03 -20.82
CA ARG A 98 -4.20 -2.25 -20.96
C ARG A 98 -5.01 -3.46 -20.47
N ARG A 99 -5.92 -3.90 -21.34
CA ARG A 99 -6.35 -5.29 -21.53
C ARG A 99 -7.25 -5.28 -22.77
N ALA A 100 -6.59 -5.30 -23.92
CA ALA A 100 -7.12 -5.95 -25.11
C ALA A 100 -6.66 -7.41 -25.04
#